data_AF-A0A2T7P2I8-F1
#
_entry.id   AF-A0A2T7P2I8-F1
#
_cell.length_a   1.000
_cell.length_b   1.000
_cell.length_c   1.000
_cell.angle_alpha   90.00
_cell.angle_beta   90.00
_cell.angle_gamma   90.00
#
_symmetry.space_group_name_H-M   'P 1'
#
loop_
_entity.id
_entity.type
_entity.pdbx_description
1 polymer ?
#
loop_
_entity_poly.entity_id
_entity_poly.type
_entity_poly.pdbx_seq_one_letter_code
_entity_poly.pdbx_strand_id
1 'polypeptide(L)' 'MSKKNKKDVQCQADCEGVAAGLYQSCQGCDHYVVCTKHGIMRLSRCPRSKVWDDKHKKCRKHSLTCKSPAGSKQDPGMS' A
#
# COMPACT_ATOMS: atom_id res chain seq x y z
N MET A 1 15.52 -18.05 -14.57
CA MET A 1 16.59 -17.66 -13.62
C MET A 1 16.45 -16.19 -13.26
N SER A 2 16.65 -15.88 -11.99
CA SER A 2 16.23 -14.71 -11.21
C SER A 2 16.73 -13.35 -11.69
N LYS A 3 15.88 -12.32 -11.58
CA LYS A 3 16.32 -10.93 -11.31
C LYS A 3 15.33 -10.23 -10.35
N LYS A 4 15.52 -10.46 -9.04
CA LYS A 4 15.12 -9.50 -7.99
C LYS A 4 16.15 -8.37 -7.97
N ASN A 5 15.73 -7.11 -8.10
CA ASN A 5 16.35 -5.94 -7.46
C ASN A 5 15.70 -4.61 -7.91
N LYS A 6 14.57 -4.29 -7.30
CA LYS A 6 14.22 -2.96 -6.81
C LYS A 6 13.45 -3.21 -5.52
N LYS A 7 13.48 -2.30 -4.55
CA LYS A 7 12.50 -2.34 -3.45
C LYS A 7 11.14 -2.01 -4.06
N ASP A 8 10.56 -2.97 -4.77
CA ASP A 8 9.24 -2.87 -5.34
C ASP A 8 8.28 -2.79 -4.18
N VAL A 9 7.57 -1.66 -4.11
CA VAL A 9 6.41 -1.53 -3.25
C VAL A 9 5.46 -2.63 -3.71
N GLN A 10 5.35 -3.71 -2.92
CA GLN A 10 4.45 -4.80 -3.25
C GLN A 10 3.03 -4.31 -3.04
N CYS A 11 2.40 -3.89 -4.14
CA CYS A 11 1.02 -3.48 -4.19
C CYS A 11 0.16 -4.64 -4.71
N GLN A 12 -1.12 -4.60 -4.36
CA GLN A 12 -2.11 -5.59 -4.73
C GLN A 12 -3.11 -4.97 -5.71
N ALA A 13 -3.30 -5.64 -6.85
CA ALA A 13 -4.23 -5.22 -7.92
C ALA A 13 -5.58 -5.96 -7.89
N ASP A 14 -5.59 -7.19 -7.35
CA ASP A 14 -6.77 -8.06 -7.22
C ASP A 14 -6.67 -8.93 -5.94
N CYS A 15 -7.59 -9.87 -5.72
CA CYS A 15 -7.53 -10.78 -4.58
C CYS A 15 -7.56 -12.26 -4.98
N GLU A 16 -7.24 -12.58 -6.24
CA GLU A 16 -7.26 -13.96 -6.72
C GLU A 16 -6.06 -14.74 -6.18
N GLY A 17 -6.33 -15.83 -5.44
CA GLY A 17 -5.27 -16.60 -4.77
C GLY A 17 -4.58 -15.85 -3.61
N VAL A 18 -5.08 -14.67 -3.22
CA VAL A 18 -4.56 -13.88 -2.10
C VAL A 18 -5.31 -14.23 -0.83
N ALA A 19 -4.57 -14.36 0.28
CA ALA A 19 -5.18 -14.56 1.59
C ALA A 19 -6.13 -13.40 1.95
N ALA A 20 -7.12 -13.68 2.80
CA ALA A 20 -7.98 -12.63 3.32
C ALA A 20 -7.16 -11.64 4.17
N GLY A 21 -7.35 -10.34 3.96
CA GLY A 21 -6.57 -9.33 4.65
C GLY A 21 -6.63 -7.94 4.03
N LEU A 22 -5.81 -7.05 4.56
CA LEU A 22 -5.64 -5.69 4.07
C LEU A 22 -4.28 -5.55 3.39
N TYR A 23 -4.25 -4.93 2.21
CA TYR A 23 -3.06 -4.86 1.36
C TYR A 23 -2.88 -3.46 0.77
N GLN A 24 -1.64 -3.10 0.50
CA GLN A 24 -1.28 -1.93 -0.30
C GLN A 24 -2.02 -1.95 -1.64
N SER A 25 -2.71 -0.88 -2.04
CA SER A 25 -3.33 -0.83 -3.36
C SER A 25 -2.32 -0.42 -4.43
N CYS A 26 -2.41 -1.02 -5.62
CA CYS A 26 -1.69 -0.52 -6.80
C CYS A 26 -2.28 0.78 -7.36
N GLN A 27 -3.48 1.20 -6.93
CA GLN A 27 -4.10 2.45 -7.37
C GLN A 27 -3.41 3.70 -6.82
N GLY A 28 -2.80 3.61 -5.63
CA GLY A 28 -2.16 4.75 -5.00
C GLY A 28 -2.01 4.60 -3.49
N CYS A 29 -1.16 5.44 -2.90
CA CYS A 29 -0.86 5.40 -1.46
C CYS A 29 -2.02 5.78 -0.56
N ASP A 30 -2.98 6.54 -1.05
CA ASP A 30 -4.20 6.91 -0.35
C ASP A 30 -5.28 5.81 -0.41
N HIS A 31 -5.02 4.69 -1.09
CA HIS A 31 -5.92 3.55 -1.16
C HIS A 31 -5.28 2.26 -0.60
N TYR A 32 -6.13 1.38 -0.10
CA TYR A 32 -5.79 0.02 0.30
C TYR A 32 -6.85 -0.97 -0.20
N VAL A 33 -6.43 -2.21 -0.37
CA VAL A 33 -7.27 -3.31 -0.81
C VAL A 33 -7.69 -4.14 0.39
N VAL A 34 -8.97 -4.49 0.45
CA VAL A 34 -9.52 -5.51 1.33
C VAL A 34 -9.77 -6.76 0.51
N CYS A 35 -9.06 -7.85 0.82
CA CYS A 35 -9.33 -9.16 0.27
C CYS A 35 -10.16 -9.97 1.24
N THR A 36 -11.27 -10.53 0.75
CA THR A 36 -12.09 -11.48 1.51
C THR A 36 -11.56 -12.91 1.32
N LYS A 37 -12.00 -13.85 2.15
CA LYS A 37 -11.66 -15.28 2.03
C LYS A 37 -12.13 -15.93 0.71
N HIS A 38 -13.01 -15.27 -0.04
CA HIS A 38 -13.53 -15.74 -1.32
C HIS A 38 -12.86 -15.06 -2.52
N GLY A 39 -11.76 -14.34 -2.32
CA GLY A 39 -11.06 -13.62 -3.40
C GLY A 39 -11.77 -12.37 -3.89
N ILE A 40 -12.84 -11.92 -3.21
CA ILE A 40 -13.51 -10.65 -3.54
C ILE A 40 -12.64 -9.50 -3.04
N MET A 41 -12.30 -8.58 -3.95
CA MET A 41 -11.59 -7.34 -3.68
C MET A 41 -12.57 -6.21 -3.34
N ARG A 42 -12.22 -5.40 -2.33
CA ARG A 42 -12.79 -4.06 -2.15
C ARG A 42 -11.69 -3.02 -2.05
N LEU A 43 -11.80 -1.95 -2.82
CA LEU A 43 -10.92 -0.80 -2.73
C LEU A 43 -11.45 0.17 -1.66
N SER A 44 -10.58 0.63 -0.78
CA SER A 44 -10.93 1.58 0.29
C SER A 44 -9.93 2.73 0.33
N ARG A 45 -10.42 3.94 0.57
CA ARG A 45 -9.59 5.15 0.68
C ARG A 45 -9.25 5.45 2.14
N CYS A 46 -8.02 5.86 2.40
CA CYS A 46 -7.59 6.34 3.69
C CYS A 46 -8.23 7.70 4.05
N PRO A 47 -8.67 7.89 5.30
CA PRO A 47 -9.29 9.14 5.72
C PRO A 47 -8.27 10.26 5.96
N ARG A 48 -8.71 11.52 5.88
CA ARG A 48 -7.95 12.73 6.26
C ARG A 48 -6.56 12.81 5.60
N SER A 49 -6.48 12.51 4.30
CA SER A 49 -5.24 12.56 3.51
C SER A 49 -4.10 11.70 4.07
N LYS A 50 -4.44 10.63 4.81
CA LYS A 50 -3.48 9.62 5.26
C LYS A 50 -3.12 8.68 4.11
N VAL A 51 -2.02 7.97 4.29
CA VAL A 51 -1.53 6.96 3.35
C VAL A 51 -1.48 5.58 4.00
N TRP A 52 -1.71 4.54 3.22
CA TRP A 52 -1.66 3.15 3.67
C TRP A 52 -0.23 2.73 4.00
N ASP A 53 -0.03 2.18 5.20
CA ASP A 53 1.19 1.55 5.64
C ASP A 53 0.95 0.05 5.81
N ASP A 54 1.45 -0.72 4.85
CA ASP A 54 1.23 -2.17 4.76
C ASP A 54 1.97 -2.94 5.85
N LYS A 55 3.05 -2.38 6.39
CA LYS A 55 3.76 -2.97 7.54
C LYS A 55 2.89 -2.90 8.80
N HIS A 56 2.12 -1.83 8.96
CA HIS A 56 1.26 -1.63 10.13
C HIS A 56 -0.21 -1.97 9.88
N LYS A 57 -0.56 -2.33 8.64
CA LYS A 57 -1.92 -2.59 8.17
C LYS A 57 -2.91 -1.50 8.58
N LYS A 58 -2.51 -0.23 8.42
CA LYS A 58 -3.36 0.94 8.74
C LYS A 58 -2.99 2.19 7.97
N CYS A 59 -3.95 3.10 7.83
CA CYS A 59 -3.73 4.45 7.32
C CYS A 59 -2.97 5.31 8.35
N ARG A 60 -1.85 5.90 7.94
CA ARG A 60 -0.98 6.74 8.77
C ARG A 60 -0.65 8.04 8.05
N LYS A 61 -0.14 9.05 8.77
CA LYS A 61 0.37 10.28 8.15
C LYS A 61 1.58 10.00 7.23
N HIS A 62 2.41 9.03 7.61
CA HIS A 62 3.58 8.59 6.84
C HIS A 62 3.56 7.07 6.71
N SER A 63 3.88 6.57 5.52
CA SER A 63 3.93 5.13 5.22
C SER A 63 5.37 4.67 5.04
N LEU A 64 5.73 3.55 5.66
CA LEU A 64 7.02 2.90 5.44
C LEU A 64 7.04 2.03 4.18
N THR A 65 5.87 1.66 3.67
CA THR A 65 5.72 0.71 2.56
C THR A 65 5.25 1.38 1.28
N CYS A 66 4.46 2.44 1.37
CA CYS A 66 4.03 3.18 0.19
C CYS A 66 5.04 4.27 -0.14
N LYS A 67 5.86 3.99 -1.14
CA LYS A 67 6.76 4.97 -1.74
C LYS A 67 6.16 5.35 -3.07
N SER A 68 5.75 6.61 -3.23
CA SER A 68 5.35 7.12 -4.54
C SER A 68 6.49 6.86 -5.55
N PRO A 69 6.19 6.42 -6.79
CA PRO A 69 7.22 6.24 -7.83
C PRO A 69 7.80 7.56 -8.38
N ALA A 70 7.59 8.71 -7.73
CA ALA A 70 8.17 9.97 -8.12
C ALA A 70 8.45 10.82 -6.87
N GLY A 71 9.71 11.22 -6.70
CA GLY A 71 10.08 12.31 -5.80
C GLY A 71 10.74 11.87 -4.50
N SER A 72 12.01 11.54 -4.59
CA SER A 72 12.97 11.72 -3.50
C SER A 72 12.93 13.16 -3.00
N LYS A 73 12.11 13.48 -2.00
CA LYS A 73 12.45 14.47 -0.98
C LYS A 73 12.01 13.93 0.38
N GLN A 74 13.02 13.53 1.14
CA GLN A 74 12.93 13.45 2.59
C GLN A 74 12.56 14.86 3.04
N ASP A 75 11.41 15.03 3.67
CA ASP A 75 11.08 16.24 4.42
C ASP A 75 11.50 16.01 5.89
N PRO A 76 12.62 16.60 6.35
CA PRO A 76 12.88 16.78 7.77
C PRO A 76 12.12 18.04 8.21
N GLY A 77 11.02 17.89 8.94
CA GLY A 77 10.29 19.09 9.34
C GLY A 77 8.95 18.82 9.98
N MET A 78 8.97 18.17 11.14
CA MET A 78 7.89 18.35 12.12
C MET A 78 8.18 19.68 12.82
N SER A 79 7.46 20.74 12.48
CA SER A 79 7.38 21.96 13.30
C SER A 79 6.62 21.70 14.60
#